data_AF-A0A0D2X4C0-F1
#
_entry.id   AF-A0A0D2X4C0-F1
#
_cell.length_a   1.000
_cell.length_b   1.000
_cell.length_c   1.000
_cell.angle_alpha   90.00
_cell.angle_beta   90.00
_cell.angle_gamma   90.00
#
_symmetry.space_group_name_H-M   'P 1'
#
loop_
_entity.id
_entity.type
_entity.pdbx_description
1 polymer ?
#
loop_
_entity_poly.entity_id
_entity_poly.type
_entity_poly.pdbx_seq_one_letter_code
_entity_poly.pdbx_strand_id
1 'polypeptide(L)' 'MSLGSSIYQLAFKRNSVYITGIITGAFIFEKVFDSSMDGLFAKLNEGKSFEDLKKARNLQ' A
#
# COMPACT_ATOMS: atom_id res chain seq x y z
N MET A 1 -23.90 -13.80 -13.82
CA MET A 1 -22.72 -14.10 -12.98
C MET A 1 -22.48 -12.92 -12.07
N SER A 2 -22.22 -13.13 -10.78
CA SER A 2 -21.88 -12.04 -9.86
C SER A 2 -20.40 -11.66 -10.00
N LEU A 3 -20.03 -10.43 -9.64
CA LEU A 3 -18.65 -9.98 -9.66
C LEU A 3 -17.72 -10.91 -8.86
N GLY A 4 -18.17 -11.37 -7.68
CA GLY A 4 -17.43 -12.34 -6.87
C GLY A 4 -17.24 -13.69 -7.58
N SER A 5 -18.25 -14.19 -8.30
CA SER A 5 -18.14 -15.44 -9.05
C SER A 5 -17.14 -15.34 -10.22
N SER A 6 -17.00 -14.16 -10.82
CA SER A 6 -16.03 -13.89 -11.89
C SER A 6 -14.60 -13.79 -11.35
N ILE A 7 -14.41 -13.06 -10.25
CA ILE A 7 -13.10 -12.96 -9.58
C ILE A 7 -12.61 -14.33 -9.11
N TYR A 8 -13.48 -15.13 -8.50
CA TYR A 8 -13.12 -16.48 -8.07
C TYR A 8 -12.65 -17.36 -9.23
N GLN A 9 -13.37 -17.33 -10.36
CA GLN A 9 -13.02 -18.13 -11.53
C GLN A 9 -11.71 -17.68 -12.20
N LEU A 10 -11.42 -16.38 -12.19
CA LEU A 10 -10.24 -15.81 -12.85
C LEU A 10 -8.98 -15.89 -11.99
N ALA A 11 -9.07 -15.57 -10.70
CA ALA A 11 -7.89 -15.40 -9.84
C ALA A 11 -7.70 -16.55 -8.84
N PHE A 12 -8.77 -17.20 -8.37
CA PHE A 12 -8.72 -18.08 -7.19
C PHE A 12 -8.98 -19.56 -7.49
N LYS A 13 -9.54 -19.92 -8.64
CA LYS A 13 -9.92 -21.31 -8.98
C LYS A 13 -8.75 -22.21 -9.39
N ARG A 14 -7.65 -21.65 -9.92
CA ARG A 14 -6.48 -22.41 -10.41
C ARG A 14 -5.28 -22.14 -9.50
N ASN A 15 -4.69 -23.19 -8.91
CA ASN A 15 -3.57 -23.06 -7.96
C ASN A 15 -2.37 -22.26 -8.52
N SER A 16 -2.02 -22.45 -9.79
CA SER A 16 -0.93 -21.70 -10.42
C SER A 16 -1.22 -20.20 -10.51
N VAL A 17 -2.44 -19.83 -10.90
CA VAL A 17 -2.87 -18.42 -10.98
C VAL A 17 -3.06 -17.82 -9.58
N TYR A 18 -3.50 -18.63 -8.63
CA TYR A 18 -3.70 -18.23 -7.24
C TYR A 18 -2.40 -17.77 -6.58
N ILE A 19 -1.34 -18.59 -6.64
CA ILE A 19 -0.05 -18.23 -6.02
C ILE A 19 0.56 -17.01 -6.71
N THR A 20 0.55 -16.97 -8.05
CA THR A 20 1.04 -15.79 -8.77
C THR A 20 0.24 -14.54 -8.42
N GLY A 21 -1.08 -14.64 -8.32
CA GLY A 21 -1.96 -13.55 -7.93
C GLY A 21 -1.66 -13.03 -6.52
N ILE A 22 -1.39 -13.91 -5.56
CA ILE A 22 -0.98 -13.52 -4.21
C ILE A 22 0.35 -12.78 -4.23
N ILE A 23 1.37 -13.32 -4.92
CA ILE A 23 2.70 -12.71 -4.94
C ILE A 23 2.64 -11.33 -5.61
N THR A 24 2.02 -11.24 -6.78
CA THR A 24 1.84 -9.96 -7.49
C THR A 24 1.02 -8.98 -6.66
N GLY A 25 -0.06 -9.46 -6.02
CA GLY A 25 -0.89 -8.66 -5.13
C GLY A 25 -0.10 -8.12 -3.94
N ALA A 26 0.76 -8.93 -3.33
CA ALA A 26 1.60 -8.53 -2.21
C ALA A 26 2.58 -7.41 -2.60
N PHE A 27 3.28 -7.53 -3.74
CA PHE A 27 4.21 -6.49 -4.19
C PHE A 27 3.52 -5.15 -4.50
N ILE A 28 2.34 -5.20 -5.12
CA ILE A 28 1.56 -4.00 -5.40
C ILE A 28 1.06 -3.39 -4.08
N PHE A 29 0.53 -4.24 -3.20
CA PHE A 29 0.00 -3.80 -1.91
C PHE A 29 1.08 -3.15 -1.06
N GLU A 30 2.26 -3.78 -0.91
CA GLU A 30 3.40 -3.24 -0.16
C GLU A 30 3.71 -1.79 -0.55
N LYS A 31 3.95 -1.53 -1.84
CA LYS A 31 4.29 -0.18 -2.32
C LYS A 31 3.19 0.85 -2.08
N VAL A 32 1.94 0.48 -2.33
CA VAL A 32 0.80 1.39 -2.16
C VAL A 32 0.56 1.64 -0.68
N PHE A 33 0.66 0.60 0.14
CA PHE A 33 0.38 0.66 1.56
C PHE A 33 1.42 1.50 2.29
N ASP A 34 2.72 1.27 2.05
CA ASP A 34 3.80 2.06 2.66
C ASP A 34 3.66 3.55 2.35
N SER A 35 3.52 3.89 1.06
CA SER A 35 3.35 5.30 0.67
C SER A 35 2.10 5.95 1.26
N SER A 36 1.01 5.19 1.38
CA SER A 36 -0.25 5.68 1.96
C SER A 36 -0.14 5.87 3.46
N MET A 37 0.46 4.91 4.16
CA MET A 37 0.62 4.95 5.61
C MET A 37 1.63 6.01 6.04
N ASP A 38 2.75 6.17 5.33
CA ASP A 38 3.70 7.26 5.57
C ASP A 38 3.02 8.62 5.41
N GLY A 39 2.22 8.79 4.35
CA GLY A 39 1.46 10.02 4.13
C GLY A 39 0.43 10.28 5.23
N LEU A 40 -0.28 9.24 5.68
CA LEU A 40 -1.23 9.35 6.78
C LEU A 40 -0.53 9.70 8.10
N PHE A 41 0.59 9.02 8.39
CA PHE A 41 1.39 9.24 9.59
C PHE A 41 1.98 10.65 9.61
N ALA A 42 2.52 11.12 8.48
CA ALA A 42 3.02 12.48 8.34
C ALA A 42 1.92 13.51 8.63
N LYS A 43 0.73 13.34 8.04
CA LYS A 43 -0.43 14.22 8.29
C LYS A 43 -0.86 14.26 9.76
N LEU A 44 -0.88 13.10 10.41
CA LEU A 44 -1.27 13.01 11.81
C LEU A 44 -0.22 13.61 12.76
N ASN A 45 1.05 13.70 12.33
CA ASN A 45 2.16 14.19 13.13
C ASN A 45 2.80 15.46 12.55
N GLU A 46 2.05 16.23 11.77
CA GLU A 46 2.52 17.49 11.18
C GLU A 46 3.12 18.40 12.25
N GLY A 47 4.33 18.89 11.99
CA GLY A 47 5.05 19.79 12.88
C GLY A 47 5.75 19.12 14.07
N LYS A 48 5.62 17.80 14.23
CA LYS A 48 6.33 17.02 15.27
C LYS A 48 7.49 16.21 14.71
N SER A 49 7.45 15.86 13.41
CA SER A 49 8.52 15.11 12.76
C SER A 49 9.81 15.93 12.73
N PHE A 50 10.96 15.26 12.83
CA PHE A 50 12.26 15.92 12.68
C PHE A 50 12.37 16.65 11.34
N GLU A 51 11.86 16.05 10.26
CA GLU A 51 11.87 16.67 8.92
C GLU A 51 11.09 18.00 8.89
N ASP A 52 9.93 18.04 9.54
CA ASP A 52 9.12 19.25 9.63
C ASP A 52 9.81 20.33 10.48
N LEU A 53 10.44 19.93 11.59
CA LEU A 53 11.20 20.83 12.45
C LEU A 53 12.46 21.34 11.76
N LYS A 54 13.15 20.50 10.99
CA LYS A 54 14.34 20.84 10.19
C LYS A 54 13.95 21.89 9.15
N LYS A 55 12.85 21.67 8.43
CA LYS A 55 12.28 22.60 7.46
C LYS A 55 11.86 23.92 8.10
N ALA A 56 11.18 23.87 9.25
CA ALA A 56 10.76 25.07 9.97
C ALA A 56 11.94 25.91 10.49
N ARG A 57 13.07 25.27 10.81
CA ARG A 57 14.27 25.93 11.34
C ARG A 57 15.36 26.20 10.31
N ASN A 58 15.10 25.98 9.01
CA ASN A 58 16.07 26.17 7.92
C ASN A 58 17.43 25.51 8.19
N LEU A 59 17.43 24.36 8.87
CA LEU A 59 18.66 23.62 9.15
C LEU A 59 19.06 22.86 7.89
N GLN A 60 20.31 23.02 7.45
CA GLN A 60 20.88 22.32 6.28
C GLN A 60 20.97 20.81 6.52
#